data_AF-A0A914DQ88-F1
#
_entry.id   AF-A0A914DQ88-F1
#
_cell.length_a   1.000
_cell.length_b   1.000
_cell.length_c   1.000
_cell.angle_alpha   90.00
_cell.angle_beta   90.00
_cell.angle_gamma   90.00
#
_symmetry.space_group_name_H-M   'P 1'
#
loop_
_entity.id
_entity.type
_entity.pdbx_description
1 polymer ?
#
loop_
_entity_poly.entity_id
_entity_poly.type
_entity_poly.pdbx_seq_one_letter_code
_entity_poly.pdbx_strand_id
1 'polypeptide(L)'
;MPYYWTQTDTRNAILTSLIPGGVALAGFGAIYRDKSTQKWLETLRRPNWAPSNISACSVVDVATMLPLGYATYRVFKYGGGFDYTDTTAAMALFGSNMALSLGALIHVKNRNVRLLYFNTLLVSLTAIATAITYYNIDRPLWTGFHTVLSYYLWKGNDEKRR
;
A
#
# COMPACT_ATOMS: atom_id res chain seq x y z
N MET A 1 27.89 -6.10 -13.83
CA MET A 1 28.46 -6.99 -12.80
C MET A 1 27.31 -7.79 -12.20
N PRO A 2 27.48 -9.09 -11.87
CA PRO A 2 26.44 -9.84 -11.18
C PRO A 2 26.17 -9.21 -9.82
N TYR A 3 24.91 -8.93 -9.51
CA TYR A 3 24.49 -8.32 -8.25
C TYR A 3 24.69 -9.34 -7.11
N TYR A 4 25.52 -8.98 -6.13
CA TYR A 4 25.82 -9.83 -4.98
C TYR A 4 25.08 -9.30 -3.75
N TRP A 5 24.16 -10.10 -3.23
CA TRP A 5 23.32 -9.73 -2.08
C TRP A 5 24.15 -9.59 -0.81
N THR A 6 24.17 -8.39 -0.22
CA THR A 6 24.92 -8.11 1.01
C THR A 6 24.05 -8.06 2.27
N GLN A 7 24.69 -8.03 3.43
CA GLN A 7 24.00 -7.77 4.71
C GLN A 7 23.32 -6.39 4.71
N THR A 8 23.93 -5.40 4.04
CA THR A 8 23.36 -4.06 3.87
C THR A 8 22.07 -4.09 3.06
N ASP A 9 22.02 -4.88 1.98
CA ASP A 9 20.81 -5.06 1.17
C ASP A 9 19.69 -5.71 1.97
N THR A 10 20.03 -6.71 2.80
CA THR A 10 19.06 -7.34 3.70
C THR A 10 18.45 -6.33 4.67
N ARG A 11 19.28 -5.48 5.28
CA ARG A 11 18.82 -4.41 6.18
C ARG A 11 17.91 -3.44 5.45
N ASN A 12 18.31 -2.98 4.26
CA ASN A 12 17.55 -2.01 3.48
C ASN A 12 16.20 -2.59 3.00
N ALA A 13 16.17 -3.86 2.58
CA ALA A 13 14.96 -4.56 2.19
C ALA A 13 13.97 -4.71 3.35
N ILE A 14 14.46 -5.04 4.55
CA ILE A 14 13.63 -5.13 5.75
C ILE A 14 13.08 -3.74 6.11
N LEU A 15 13.93 -2.72 6.17
CA LEU A 15 13.50 -1.36 6.50
C LEU A 15 12.44 -0.85 5.53
N THR A 16 12.63 -1.05 4.23
CA THR A 16 11.69 -0.61 3.20
C THR A 16 10.36 -1.36 3.26
N SER A 17 10.36 -2.65 3.61
CA SER A 17 9.13 -3.44 3.81
C SER A 17 8.30 -2.99 5.02
N LEU A 18 8.94 -2.35 6.00
CA LEU A 18 8.28 -1.85 7.22
C LEU A 18 7.68 -0.45 7.05
N ILE A 19 8.12 0.32 6.04
CA ILE A 19 7.63 1.68 5.76
C ILE A 19 6.09 1.73 5.67
N PRO A 20 5.39 0.89 4.86
CA PRO A 20 3.94 1.01 4.73
C PRO A 20 3.21 0.78 6.07
N GLY A 21 3.65 -0.21 6.86
CA GLY A 21 3.11 -0.44 8.20
C GLY A 21 3.36 0.73 9.15
N GLY A 22 4.58 1.29 9.15
CA GLY A 22 4.93 2.46 9.95
C GLY A 22 4.10 3.70 9.60
N VAL A 23 3.89 3.96 8.31
CA VAL A 23 3.08 5.08 7.81
C VAL A 23 1.61 4.93 8.23
N ALA A 24 1.04 3.73 8.09
CA ALA A 24 -0.34 3.47 8.51
C ALA A 24 -0.53 3.66 10.03
N LEU A 25 0.40 3.13 10.85
CA LEU A 25 0.35 3.29 12.30
C LEU A 25 0.53 4.75 12.73
N ALA A 26 1.42 5.50 12.07
CA ALA A 26 1.62 6.92 12.34
C ALA A 26 0.37 7.74 12.01
N GLY A 27 -0.26 7.47 10.86
CA GLY A 27 -1.51 8.13 10.47
C GLY A 27 -2.65 7.83 11.42
N PHE A 28 -2.83 6.56 11.78
CA PHE A 28 -3.82 6.15 12.78
C PHE A 28 -3.58 6.84 14.12
N GLY A 29 -2.35 6.80 14.63
CA GLY A 29 -1.98 7.41 15.90
C GLY A 29 -2.21 8.93 15.93
N ALA A 30 -1.94 9.63 14.82
CA ALA A 30 -2.19 11.05 14.69
C ALA A 30 -3.68 11.39 14.78
N ILE A 31 -4.54 10.64 14.09
CA ILE A 31 -6.00 10.82 14.13
C ILE A 31 -6.57 10.39 15.50
N TYR A 32 -6.08 9.28 16.06
CA TYR A 32 -6.57 8.74 17.33
C TYR A 32 -6.29 9.66 18.52
N ARG A 33 -5.17 10.41 18.49
CA ARG A 33 -4.82 11.38 19.54
C ARG A 33 -5.64 12.67 19.45
N ASP A 34 -6.07 13.07 18.26
CA ASP A 34 -6.83 14.30 18.06
C ASP A 34 -8.34 14.07 18.02
N LYS A 35 -8.97 14.16 19.21
CA LYS A 35 -10.43 14.03 19.38
C LYS A 35 -11.21 15.07 18.55
N SER A 36 -10.63 16.25 18.29
CA SER A 36 -11.31 17.29 17.51
C SER A 36 -11.41 16.89 16.03
N THR A 37 -10.36 16.26 15.51
CA THR A 37 -10.30 15.71 14.16
C THR A 37 -11.24 14.51 14.03
N GLN A 38 -11.31 13.61 15.01
CA GLN A 38 -12.29 12.51 15.01
C GLN A 38 -13.72 13.00 14.95
N LYS A 39 -14.09 13.94 15.83
CA LYS A 39 -15.45 14.50 15.86
C LYS A 39 -15.79 15.19 14.54
N TRP A 40 -14.83 15.90 13.94
CA TRP A 40 -15.02 16.47 12.61
C TRP A 40 -15.22 15.39 11.52
N LEU A 41 -14.43 14.32 11.53
CA LEU A 41 -14.58 13.19 10.60
C LEU A 41 -15.92 12.43 10.77
N GLU A 42 -16.51 12.48 11.97
CA GLU A 42 -17.84 11.94 12.24
C GLU A 42 -18.96 12.85 11.72
N THR A 43 -18.76 14.18 11.69
CA THR A 43 -19.74 15.12 11.12
C THR A 43 -19.82 15.08 9.59
N LEU A 44 -18.82 14.50 8.92
CA LEU A 44 -18.83 14.35 7.47
C LEU A 44 -19.88 13.32 7.03
N ARG A 45 -20.67 13.67 6.02
CA ARG A 45 -21.66 12.77 5.42
C ARG A 45 -20.95 11.60 4.74
N ARG A 46 -21.02 10.42 5.37
CA ARG A 46 -20.47 9.17 4.82
C ARG A 46 -21.49 8.48 3.91
N PRO A 47 -21.04 7.78 2.87
CA PRO A 47 -21.93 6.92 2.09
C PRO A 47 -22.36 5.70 2.92
N ASN A 48 -23.56 5.18 2.66
CA ASN A 48 -24.20 4.14 3.48
C ASN A 48 -23.40 2.82 3.54
N TRP A 49 -22.48 2.59 2.62
CA TRP A 49 -21.62 1.40 2.57
C TRP A 49 -20.32 1.55 3.37
N ALA A 50 -19.94 2.76 3.78
CA ALA A 50 -18.69 2.99 4.47
C ALA A 50 -18.83 2.69 5.97
N PRO A 51 -17.85 2.00 6.61
CA PRO A 51 -17.91 1.74 8.03
C PRO A 51 -17.96 3.05 8.84
N SER A 52 -18.88 3.12 9.81
CA SER A 52 -18.98 4.27 10.72
C SER A 52 -17.83 4.29 11.74
N ASN A 53 -17.22 3.14 12.02
CA ASN A 53 -16.16 3.01 13.02
C ASN A 53 -14.77 3.28 12.40
N ILE A 54 -14.14 4.39 12.80
CA ILE A 54 -12.81 4.80 12.34
C ILE A 54 -11.75 3.73 12.68
N SER A 55 -11.87 3.07 13.83
CA SER A 55 -10.95 2.01 14.24
C SER A 55 -11.04 0.79 13.32
N ALA A 56 -12.24 0.43 12.86
CA ALA A 56 -12.41 -0.69 11.94
C ALA A 56 -11.77 -0.40 10.57
N CYS A 57 -11.95 0.81 10.02
CA CYS A 57 -11.24 1.23 8.80
C CYS A 57 -9.73 1.17 8.98
N SER A 58 -9.23 1.63 10.12
CA SER A 58 -7.78 1.67 10.39
C SER A 58 -7.17 0.27 10.52
N VAL A 59 -7.90 -0.69 11.09
CA VAL A 59 -7.46 -2.10 11.14
C VAL A 59 -7.38 -2.69 9.73
N VAL A 60 -8.37 -2.41 8.88
CA VAL A 60 -8.34 -2.85 7.48
C VAL A 60 -7.17 -2.20 6.74
N ASP A 61 -6.93 -0.90 6.93
CA ASP A 61 -5.78 -0.21 6.33
C ASP A 61 -4.47 -0.88 6.74
N VAL A 62 -4.25 -1.14 8.03
CA VAL A 62 -3.06 -1.84 8.51
C VAL A 62 -2.94 -3.25 7.93
N ALA A 63 -4.05 -3.99 7.83
CA ALA A 63 -4.05 -5.33 7.24
C ALA A 63 -3.65 -5.31 5.75
N THR A 64 -4.09 -4.30 4.99
CA THR A 64 -3.71 -4.15 3.58
C THR A 64 -2.24 -3.76 3.37
N MET A 65 -1.59 -3.18 4.40
CA MET A 65 -0.16 -2.82 4.32
C MET A 65 0.77 -4.04 4.41
N LEU A 66 0.31 -5.18 4.92
CA LEU A 66 1.11 -6.40 5.06
C LEU A 66 1.51 -6.99 3.69
N PRO A 67 0.57 -7.28 2.76
CA PRO A 67 0.93 -7.67 1.39
C PRO A 67 1.80 -6.64 0.68
N LEU A 68 1.57 -5.34 0.93
CA LEU A 68 2.33 -4.27 0.30
C LEU A 68 3.78 -4.24 0.76
N GLY A 69 4.03 -4.41 2.07
CA GLY A 69 5.39 -4.52 2.61
C GLY A 69 6.14 -5.72 2.03
N TYR A 70 5.46 -6.87 1.88
CA TYR A 70 6.05 -8.05 1.25
C TYR A 70 6.36 -7.84 -0.24
N ALA A 71 5.47 -7.18 -0.98
CA ALA A 71 5.72 -6.82 -2.38
C ALA A 71 6.95 -5.92 -2.52
N THR A 72 7.10 -4.92 -1.65
CA THR A 72 8.28 -4.05 -1.60
C THR A 72 9.56 -4.83 -1.32
N TYR A 73 9.54 -5.78 -0.37
CA TYR A 73 10.68 -6.67 -0.12
C TYR A 73 11.07 -7.48 -1.37
N ARG A 74 10.07 -8.04 -2.08
CA ARG A 74 10.31 -8.83 -3.29
C ARG A 74 10.92 -7.98 -4.41
N VAL A 75 10.37 -6.79 -4.66
CA VAL A 75 10.91 -5.87 -5.67
C VAL A 75 12.33 -5.45 -5.34
N PHE A 76 12.62 -5.18 -4.07
CA PHE A 76 13.99 -4.87 -3.65
C PHE A 76 14.94 -6.06 -3.88
N LYS A 77 14.51 -7.28 -3.53
CA LYS A 77 15.32 -8.48 -3.64
C LYS A 77 15.58 -8.92 -5.09
N TYR A 78 14.53 -8.98 -5.90
CA TYR A 78 14.60 -9.49 -7.27
C TYR A 78 14.93 -8.40 -8.30
N GLY A 79 14.68 -7.13 -7.97
CA GLY A 79 15.06 -5.99 -8.79
C GLY A 79 16.52 -5.55 -8.65
N GLY A 80 17.34 -6.25 -7.86
CA GLY A 80 18.75 -5.91 -7.68
C GLY A 80 19.00 -4.69 -6.79
N GLY A 81 18.09 -4.41 -5.84
CA GLY A 81 18.25 -3.32 -4.87
C GLY A 81 18.34 -1.93 -5.52
N PHE A 82 19.11 -1.04 -4.89
CA PHE A 82 19.32 0.34 -5.39
C PHE A 82 20.38 0.45 -6.49
N ASP A 83 21.01 -0.66 -6.88
CA ASP A 83 22.05 -0.66 -7.91
C ASP A 83 21.45 -0.51 -9.33
N TYR A 84 20.17 -0.84 -9.50
CA TYR A 84 19.46 -0.73 -10.77
C TYR A 84 18.53 0.49 -10.81
N THR A 85 18.54 1.18 -11.94
CA THR A 85 17.75 2.41 -12.15
C THR A 85 16.25 2.16 -12.06
N ASP A 86 15.76 1.04 -12.60
CA ASP A 86 14.33 0.71 -12.61
C ASP A 86 13.79 0.45 -11.20
N THR A 87 14.53 -0.33 -10.41
CA THR A 87 14.18 -0.62 -9.01
C THR A 87 14.27 0.63 -8.15
N THR A 88 15.29 1.46 -8.36
CA THR A 88 15.42 2.75 -7.67
C THR A 88 14.25 3.68 -8.01
N ALA A 89 13.84 3.75 -9.28
CA ALA A 89 12.70 4.55 -9.70
C ALA A 89 11.38 4.04 -9.11
N ALA A 90 11.18 2.71 -9.09
CA ALA A 90 10.01 2.09 -8.48
C ALA A 90 9.94 2.37 -6.97
N MET A 91 11.08 2.26 -6.27
CA MET A 91 11.19 2.57 -4.85
C MET A 91 11.01 4.06 -4.55
N ALA A 92 11.47 4.94 -5.43
CA ALA A 92 11.26 6.39 -5.33
C ALA A 92 9.78 6.77 -5.51
N LEU A 93 9.09 6.16 -6.47
CA LEU A 93 7.65 6.30 -6.66
C LEU A 93 6.88 5.79 -5.43
N PHE A 94 7.25 4.63 -4.91
CA PHE A 94 6.68 4.08 -3.67
C PHE A 94 6.90 5.03 -2.47
N GLY A 95 8.11 5.55 -2.29
CA GLY A 95 8.42 6.50 -1.22
C GLY A 95 7.63 7.81 -1.36
N SER A 96 7.48 8.31 -2.59
CA SER A 96 6.68 9.50 -2.90
C SER A 96 5.21 9.27 -2.56
N ASN A 97 4.67 8.10 -2.90
CA ASN A 97 3.31 7.70 -2.54
C ASN A 97 3.09 7.72 -1.02
N MET A 98 4.05 7.20 -0.24
CA MET A 98 4.00 7.21 1.22
C MET A 98 4.09 8.63 1.80
N ALA A 99 4.92 9.50 1.23
CA ALA A 99 5.00 10.90 1.64
C ALA A 99 3.69 11.66 1.37
N LEU A 100 3.07 11.46 0.21
CA LEU A 100 1.75 12.03 -0.12
C LEU A 100 0.66 11.51 0.82
N SER A 101 0.72 10.23 1.20
CA SER A 101 -0.19 9.65 2.18
C SER A 101 -0.07 10.33 3.56
N LEU A 102 1.15 10.64 4.01
CA LEU A 102 1.35 11.42 5.24
C LEU A 102 0.89 12.87 5.09
N GLY A 103 1.07 13.47 3.91
CA GLY A 103 0.53 14.79 3.57
C GLY A 103 -0.99 14.89 3.72
N ALA A 104 -1.71 13.78 3.49
CA ALA A 104 -3.15 13.71 3.71
C ALA A 104 -3.54 14.08 5.15
N LEU A 105 -2.73 13.70 6.14
CA LEU A 105 -2.97 14.01 7.55
C LEU A 105 -2.95 15.52 7.82
N ILE A 106 -2.07 16.26 7.13
CA ILE A 106 -2.01 17.72 7.23
C ILE A 106 -3.29 18.33 6.69
N HIS A 107 -3.80 17.81 5.56
CA HIS A 107 -5.05 18.28 4.96
C HIS A 107 -6.29 17.94 5.80
N VAL A 108 -6.31 16.76 6.42
CA VAL A 108 -7.32 16.35 7.41
C VAL A 108 -7.30 17.31 8.61
N LYS A 109 -6.12 17.62 9.16
CA LYS A 109 -5.96 18.58 10.24
C LYS A 109 -6.45 19.99 9.87
N ASN A 110 -6.18 20.41 8.63
CA ASN A 110 -6.65 21.69 8.09
C ASN A 110 -8.15 21.67 7.69
N ARG A 111 -8.84 20.53 7.84
CA ARG A 111 -10.27 20.33 7.53
C ARG A 111 -10.65 20.70 6.10
N ASN A 112 -9.70 20.65 5.16
CA ASN A 112 -9.92 21.02 3.77
C ASN A 112 -10.21 19.78 2.91
N VAL A 113 -11.49 19.50 2.70
CA VAL A 113 -11.97 18.30 1.99
C VAL A 113 -11.58 18.33 0.50
N ARG A 114 -11.49 19.50 -0.13
CA ARG A 114 -11.07 19.60 -1.55
C ARG A 114 -9.62 19.20 -1.73
N LEU A 115 -8.75 19.72 -0.87
CA LEU A 115 -7.32 19.43 -0.92
C LEU A 115 -7.04 17.98 -0.52
N LEU A 116 -7.80 17.46 0.45
CA LEU A 116 -7.79 16.03 0.79
C LEU A 116 -8.16 15.17 -0.43
N TYR A 117 -9.22 15.52 -1.17
CA TYR A 117 -9.65 14.80 -2.37
C TYR A 117 -8.56 14.77 -3.46
N PHE A 118 -7.99 15.93 -3.81
CA PHE A 118 -6.92 15.97 -4.81
C PHE A 118 -5.67 15.22 -4.35
N ASN A 119 -5.32 15.29 -3.06
CA ASN A 119 -4.21 14.52 -2.52
C ASN A 119 -4.48 13.01 -2.59
N THR A 120 -5.69 12.56 -2.25
CA THR A 120 -6.08 11.14 -2.37
C THR A 120 -6.08 10.67 -3.83
N LEU A 121 -6.48 11.52 -4.78
CA LEU A 121 -6.33 11.21 -6.21
C LEU A 121 -4.86 11.04 -6.60
N LEU A 122 -3.99 11.94 -6.16
CA LEU A 122 -2.54 11.84 -6.42
C LEU A 122 -1.95 10.56 -5.82
N VAL A 123 -2.27 10.24 -4.57
CA VAL A 123 -1.88 8.97 -3.92
C VAL A 123 -2.37 7.77 -4.75
N SER A 124 -3.61 7.79 -5.22
CA SER A 124 -4.15 6.68 -6.02
C SER A 124 -3.40 6.51 -7.35
N LEU A 125 -3.10 7.62 -8.03
CA LEU A 125 -2.33 7.61 -9.27
C LEU A 125 -0.89 7.11 -9.06
N THR A 126 -0.22 7.58 -8.00
CA THR A 126 1.14 7.13 -7.67
C THR A 126 1.16 5.66 -7.24
N ALA A 127 0.12 5.18 -6.56
CA ALA A 127 -0.01 3.77 -6.21
C ALA A 127 -0.17 2.87 -7.45
N ILE A 128 -0.99 3.28 -8.42
CA ILE A 128 -1.12 2.56 -9.70
C ILE A 128 0.20 2.54 -10.46
N ALA A 129 0.88 3.69 -10.55
CA ALA A 129 2.20 3.76 -11.19
C ALA A 129 3.21 2.82 -10.50
N THR A 130 3.21 2.79 -9.16
CA THR A 130 4.06 1.88 -8.37
C THR A 130 3.71 0.42 -8.63
N ALA A 131 2.42 0.07 -8.72
CA ALA A 131 2.00 -1.30 -9.01
C ALA A 131 2.46 -1.77 -10.39
N ILE A 132 2.40 -0.89 -11.40
CA ILE A 132 2.88 -1.19 -12.76
C ILE A 132 4.40 -1.40 -12.77
N THR A 133 5.17 -0.53 -12.12
CA THR A 133 6.63 -0.68 -12.07
C THR A 133 7.04 -1.92 -11.28
N TYR A 134 6.34 -2.23 -10.18
CA TYR A 134 6.56 -3.45 -9.41
C TYR A 134 6.28 -4.71 -10.24
N TYR A 135 5.20 -4.71 -11.03
CA TYR A 135 4.85 -5.83 -11.91
C TYR A 135 5.91 -6.07 -13.00
N ASN A 136 6.53 -5.01 -13.51
CA ASN A 136 7.60 -5.12 -14.50
C ASN A 136 8.90 -5.69 -13.92
N ILE A 137 9.18 -5.42 -12.64
CA ILE A 137 10.39 -5.91 -11.95
C ILE A 137 10.23 -7.36 -11.52
N ASP A 138 9.12 -7.71 -10.89
CA ASP A 138 8.86 -9.06 -10.40
C ASP A 138 7.37 -9.38 -10.56
N ARG A 139 7.05 -10.36 -11.40
CA ARG A 139 5.67 -10.84 -11.54
C ARG A 139 5.33 -11.64 -10.27
N PRO A 140 4.45 -11.15 -9.38
CA PRO A 140 4.19 -11.83 -8.13
C PRO A 140 3.52 -13.18 -8.42
N LEU A 141 4.24 -14.27 -8.13
CA LEU A 141 3.77 -15.67 -8.20
C LEU A 141 2.42 -15.90 -7.48
N TRP A 142 2.08 -15.04 -6.51
CA TRP A 142 0.79 -15.05 -5.81
C TRP A 142 -0.41 -14.87 -6.75
N THR A 143 -0.27 -14.08 -7.82
CA THR A 143 -1.29 -14.00 -8.88
C THR A 143 -1.38 -15.29 -9.69
N GLY A 144 -0.26 -15.99 -9.88
CA GLY A 144 -0.22 -17.34 -10.45
C GLY A 144 -0.98 -18.35 -9.58
N PHE A 145 -0.73 -18.35 -8.26
CA PHE A 145 -1.48 -19.18 -7.31
C PHE A 145 -2.98 -18.87 -7.34
N HIS A 146 -3.38 -17.60 -7.34
CA HIS A 146 -4.79 -17.22 -7.46
C HIS A 146 -5.40 -17.60 -8.80
N THR A 147 -4.67 -17.46 -9.91
CA THR A 147 -5.13 -17.88 -11.23
C THR A 147 -5.36 -19.40 -11.27
N VAL A 148 -4.41 -20.18 -10.72
CA VAL A 148 -4.51 -21.63 -10.62
C VAL A 148 -5.67 -22.04 -9.70
N LEU A 149 -5.80 -21.41 -8.52
CA LEU A 149 -6.90 -21.67 -7.59
C LEU A 149 -8.27 -21.32 -8.20
N SER A 150 -8.36 -20.18 -8.89
CA SER A 150 -9.58 -19.74 -9.58
C SER A 150 -9.96 -20.69 -10.72
N TYR A 151 -8.97 -21.18 -11.47
CA TYR A 151 -9.17 -22.19 -12.50
C TYR A 151 -9.69 -23.52 -11.91
N TYR A 152 -9.10 -24.02 -10.82
CA TYR A 152 -9.57 -25.23 -10.15
C TYR A 152 -10.96 -25.07 -9.53
N LEU A 153 -11.27 -23.91 -8.96
CA LEU A 153 -12.61 -23.59 -8.44
C LEU A 153 -13.66 -23.55 -9.56
N TRP A 154 -13.34 -22.93 -10.70
CA TRP A 154 -14.22 -22.91 -11.86
C TRP A 154 -14.44 -24.33 -12.42
N LYS A 155 -13.37 -25.07 -12.68
CA LYS A 155 -13.43 -26.43 -13.23
C LYS A 155 -14.21 -27.38 -12.32
N GLY A 156 -13.94 -27.37 -11.01
CA GLY A 156 -14.64 -28.22 -10.04
C GLY A 156 -16.12 -27.87 -9.87
N ASN A 157 -16.54 -26.64 -10.19
CA ASN A 157 -17.94 -26.22 -10.12
C ASN A 157 -18.70 -26.45 -11.44
N ASP A 158 -17.99 -26.51 -12.58
CA ASP A 158 -18.55 -26.91 -13.88
C ASP A 158 -18.78 -28.43 -13.95
N GLU A 159 -17.84 -29.23 -13.41
CA GLU A 159 -18.00 -30.69 -13.28
C GLU A 159 -19.17 -31.10 -12.36
N LYS A 160 -19.52 -30.28 -11.36
CA LYS A 160 -20.69 -30.51 -10.49
C LYS A 160 -22.03 -30.08 -11.11
N ARG A 161 -22.01 -29.29 -12.19
CA ARG A 161 -23.22 -28.78 -12.86
C ARG A 161 -23.67 -29.63 -14.05
N ARG A 162 -22.85 -30.57 -14.52
CA ARG A 162 -23.21 -31.61 -15.48
C ARG A 162 -23.66 -32.88 -14.77
#